data_AF-A0A3N5IAM4-F1
#
_entry.id   AF-A0A3N5IAM4-F1
#
_cell.length_a   1.000
_cell.length_b   1.000
_cell.length_c   1.000
_cell.angle_alpha   90.00
_cell.angle_beta   90.00
_cell.angle_gamma   90.00
#
_symmetry.space_group_name_H-M   'P 1'
#
loop_
_entity.id
_entity.type
_entity.pdbx_description
1 polymer ?
#
loop_
_entity_poly.entity_id
_entity_poly.type
_entity_poly.pdbx_seq_one_letter_code
_entity_poly.pdbx_strand_id
1 'polypeptide(L)' 'MAYETIRYDRSGPVATITLNRPEALNAISQAMTAELHRALDEADA' A
#
# COMPACT_ATOMS: atom_id res chain seq x y z
N MET A 1 -8.86 -6.05 2.83
CA MET A 1 -7.93 -6.65 3.81
C MET A 1 -7.21 -5.50 4.50
N ALA A 2 -6.98 -5.54 5.81
CA ALA A 2 -6.23 -4.46 6.46
C ALA A 2 -4.75 -4.62 6.12
N TYR A 3 -4.17 -3.64 5.43
CA TYR A 3 -2.73 -3.52 5.24
C TYR A 3 -2.10 -2.99 6.53
N GLU A 4 -0.93 -3.49 6.90
CA GLU A 4 -0.21 -3.05 8.09
C GLU A 4 0.77 -1.92 7.76
N THR A 5 1.50 -2.04 6.64
CA THR A 5 2.61 -1.14 6.30
C THR A 5 2.25 -0.10 5.26
N ILE A 6 1.08 -0.21 4.63
CA ILE A 6 0.54 0.79 3.69
C ILE A 6 -0.91 1.14 4.04
N ARG A 7 -1.41 2.25 3.52
CA ARG A 7 -2.84 2.58 3.46
C ARG A 7 -3.25 2.64 2.00
N TYR A 8 -4.41 2.07 1.70
CA TYR A 8 -5.00 2.06 0.37
C TYR A 8 -6.33 2.83 0.41
N ASP A 9 -6.49 3.76 -0.52
CA ASP A 9 -7.72 4.52 -0.73
C ASP A 9 -8.02 4.60 -2.23
N ARG A 10 -9.27 4.43 -2.65
CA ARG A 10 -9.69 4.49 -4.06
C ARG A 10 -10.76 5.56 -4.22
N SER A 11 -10.45 6.59 -5.01
CA SER A 11 -11.36 7.67 -5.37
C SER A 11 -11.61 7.64 -6.87
N GLY A 12 -12.69 6.95 -7.27
CA GLY A 12 -13.04 6.73 -8.67
C GLY A 12 -11.90 6.01 -9.42
N PRO A 13 -11.35 6.61 -10.51
CA PRO A 13 -10.26 6.01 -11.29
C PRO A 13 -8.87 6.17 -10.65
N VAL A 14 -8.76 6.80 -9.47
CA VAL A 14 -7.48 7.06 -8.81
C VAL A 14 -7.35 6.21 -7.56
N ALA A 15 -6.34 5.35 -7.51
CA ALA A 15 -5.92 4.64 -6.30
C ALA A 15 -4.74 5.38 -5.64
N THR A 16 -4.88 5.71 -4.36
CA THR A 16 -3.84 6.35 -3.55
C THR A 16 -3.26 5.33 -2.58
N ILE A 17 -1.97 5.04 -2.71
CA ILE A 17 -1.24 4.16 -1.81
C ILE A 17 -0.28 5.01 -0.97
N THR A 18 -0.51 5.05 0.35
CA THR A 18 0.32 5.79 1.30
C THR A 18 1.20 4.83 2.09
N LEU A 19 2.51 5.05 2.11
CA LEU A 19 3.40 4.28 2.97
C LEU A 19 3.14 4.65 4.44
N ASN A 20 2.91 3.63 5.27
CA ASN A 20 2.48 3.76 6.66
C ASN A 20 3.46 3.05 7.60
N ARG A 21 4.74 3.40 7.50
CA ARG A 21 5.79 2.85 8.36
C ARG A 21 6.73 3.96 8.87
N PRO A 22 6.19 4.99 9.55
CA PRO A 22 6.93 6.18 9.94
C PRO A 22 8.10 5.88 10.89
N GLU A 23 7.98 4.86 11.74
CA GLU A 23 9.01 4.42 12.68
C GLU A 23 10.30 3.93 11.99
N ALA A 24 10.20 3.56 10.71
CA ALA A 24 11.34 3.18 9.87
C ALA A 24 11.56 4.17 8.72
N LEU A 25 11.05 5.40 8.82
CA LEU A 25 11.12 6.43 7.77
C LEU A 25 10.56 5.92 6.43
N ASN A 26 9.52 5.08 6.47
CA ASN A 26 8.93 4.40 5.33
C ASN A 26 9.92 3.54 4.52
N ALA A 27 10.97 3.03 5.16
CA ALA A 27 11.86 2.07 4.53
C ALA A 27 11.07 0.84 4.05
N ILE A 28 11.32 0.46 2.80
CA ILE A 28 10.63 -0.65 2.13
C ILE A 28 11.11 -1.97 2.75
N SER A 29 10.17 -2.74 3.29
CA SER A 29 10.39 -4.10 3.79
C SER A 29 9.78 -5.13 2.84
N GLN A 30 10.13 -6.41 3.00
CA GLN A 30 9.50 -7.49 2.22
C GLN A 30 7.98 -7.55 2.42
N ALA A 31 7.50 -7.28 3.64
CA ALA A 31 6.07 -7.19 3.94
C ALA A 31 5.42 -6.06 3.13
N MET A 32 6.03 -4.87 3.12
CA MET A 32 5.53 -3.73 2.35
C MET A 32 5.53 -4.01 0.84
N THR A 33 6.56 -4.67 0.31
CA THR A 33 6.58 -5.09 -1.10
C THR A 33 5.41 -6.03 -1.42
N ALA A 34 5.13 -7.01 -0.56
CA ALA A 34 4.00 -7.92 -0.75
C ALA A 34 2.65 -7.20 -0.68
N GLU A 35 2.49 -6.23 0.22
CA GLU A 35 1.29 -5.41 0.32
C GLU A 35 1.13 -4.48 -0.88
N LEU A 36 2.22 -3.87 -1.36
CA LEU A 36 2.22 -3.03 -2.56
C LEU A 36 1.77 -3.80 -3.80
N HIS A 37 2.29 -5.03 -4.02
CA HIS A 37 1.83 -5.85 -5.15
C HIS A 37 0.32 -6.11 -5.09
N ARG A 38 -0.20 -6.50 -3.92
CA ARG A 38 -1.66 -6.71 -3.75
C ARG A 38 -2.47 -5.44 -3.99
N ALA A 39 -2.00 -4.29 -3.50
CA ALA A 39 -2.67 -3.01 -3.68
C ALA A 39 -2.68 -2.56 -5.16
N LEU A 40 -1.61 -2.88 -5.90
CA LEU A 40 -1.54 -2.64 -7.34
C LEU A 40 -2.48 -3.57 -8.10
N ASP A 41 -2.49 -4.87 -7.77
CA ASP A 41 -3.42 -5.84 -8.37
C ASP A 41 -4.89 -5.43 -8.13
N GLU A 42 -5.22 -4.91 -6.94
CA GLU A 42 -6.55 -4.39 -6.60
C GLU A 42 -6.92 -3.10 -7.36
N ALA A 43 -5.92 -2.27 -7.70
CA ALA A 43 -6.13 -1.04 -8.46
C ALA A 43 -6.33 -1.30 -9.96
N ASP A 44 -5.72 -2.36 -10.50
CA ASP A 44 -5.82 -2.77 -11.92
C ASP A 44 -7.14 -3.50 -12.23
N ALA A 45 -7.80 -4.07 -11.21
CA ALA A 45 -9.11 -4.72 -11.29
C ALA A 45 -10.29 -3.72 -11.38
#